data_AF-A0A934GRH4-F1
#
_entry.id   AF-A0A934GRH4-F1
#
_cell.length_a   1.000
_cell.length_b   1.000
_cell.length_c   1.000
_cell.angle_alpha   90.00
_cell.angle_beta   90.00
_cell.angle_gamma   90.00
#
_symmetry.space_group_name_H-M   'P 1'
#
loop_
_entity.id
_entity.type
_entity.pdbx_description
1 polymer ?
#
loop_
_entity_poly.entity_id
_entity_poly.type
_entity_poly.pdbx_seq_one_letter_code
_entity_poly.pdbx_strand_id
1 'polypeptide(L)'
;MTTQTTKYHELADELFDIQQELLELLDRARRLIRQAPVITYQRADAYWLAHAVMAITRDHQLLGGSMMTMDETVAEIVEAAKAEADEVGAI
;
A
#
# COMPACT_ATOMS: atom_id res chain seq x y z
N MET A 1 0.52 -22.87 19.46
CA MET A 1 -0.36 -21.97 18.71
C MET A 1 0.14 -20.54 18.88
N THR A 2 1.25 -20.19 18.23
CA THR A 2 1.86 -18.85 18.35
C THR A 2 2.55 -18.46 17.05
N THR A 3 3.22 -19.41 16.40
CA THR A 3 4.05 -19.14 15.21
C THR A 3 3.30 -18.56 14.01
N GLN A 4 2.06 -18.96 13.75
CA GLN A 4 1.33 -18.52 12.55
C GLN A 4 0.73 -17.11 12.68
N THR A 5 0.11 -16.79 13.82
CA THR A 5 -0.36 -15.43 14.12
C THR A 5 0.81 -14.45 14.18
N THR A 6 1.93 -14.83 14.82
CA THR A 6 3.17 -14.05 14.81
C THR A 6 3.67 -13.81 13.37
N LYS A 7 3.64 -14.84 12.52
CA LYS A 7 4.04 -14.72 11.11
C LYS A 7 3.17 -13.76 10.29
N TYR A 8 1.86 -13.70 10.54
CA TYR A 8 0.99 -12.74 9.84
C TYR A 8 1.21 -11.29 10.30
N HIS A 9 1.48 -11.08 11.59
CA HIS A 9 1.88 -9.75 12.07
C HIS A 9 3.22 -9.31 11.46
N GLU A 10 4.24 -10.18 11.48
CA GLU A 10 5.54 -9.89 10.86
C GLU A 10 5.40 -9.56 9.36
N LEU A 11 4.55 -10.29 8.63
CA LEU A 11 4.30 -10.05 7.22
C LEU A 11 3.55 -8.73 6.97
N ALA A 12 2.57 -8.38 7.80
CA ALA A 12 1.86 -7.10 7.71
C ALA A 12 2.78 -5.92 8.02
N ASP A 13 3.64 -6.06 9.03
CA ASP A 13 4.62 -5.04 9.41
C ASP A 13 5.64 -4.81 8.29
N GLU A 14 6.22 -5.89 7.73
CA GLU A 14 7.17 -5.77 6.62
C GLU A 14 6.53 -5.13 5.36
N LEU A 15 5.27 -5.48 5.07
CA LEU A 15 4.53 -4.84 3.97
C LEU A 15 4.27 -3.35 4.25
N PHE A 16 3.99 -2.97 5.50
CA PHE A 16 3.80 -1.57 5.85
C PHE A 16 5.10 -0.77 5.69
N ASP A 17 6.23 -1.32 6.09
CA ASP A 17 7.55 -0.70 5.89
C ASP A 17 7.85 -0.50 4.40
N ILE A 18 7.65 -1.54 3.58
CA ILE A 18 7.82 -1.45 2.12
C ILE A 18 6.88 -0.40 1.52
N GLN A 19 5.62 -0.33 1.99
CA GLN A 19 4.67 0.67 1.54
C GLN A 19 5.20 2.09 1.79
N GLN A 20 5.72 2.38 2.99
CA GLN A 20 6.27 3.70 3.30
C GLN A 20 7.48 4.01 2.41
N GLU A 21 8.39 3.05 2.22
CA GLU A 21 9.55 3.22 1.33
C GLU A 21 9.12 3.54 -0.11
N LEU A 22 8.11 2.84 -0.64
CA LEU A 22 7.57 3.11 -1.96
C LEU A 22 6.98 4.52 -2.07
N LEU A 23 6.25 4.99 -1.05
CA LEU A 23 5.69 6.34 -1.02
C LEU A 23 6.77 7.42 -0.99
N GLU A 24 7.83 7.22 -0.20
CA GLU A 24 8.99 8.12 -0.18
C GLU A 24 9.70 8.18 -1.53
N LEU A 25 9.88 7.04 -2.19
CA LEU A 25 10.46 6.95 -3.52
C LEU A 25 9.59 7.67 -4.57
N LEU A 26 8.26 7.51 -4.50
CA LEU A 26 7.33 8.19 -5.41
C LEU A 26 7.32 9.71 -5.19
N ASP A 27 7.37 10.17 -3.95
CA ASP A 27 7.46 11.59 -3.63
C ASP A 27 8.80 12.19 -4.12
N ARG A 28 9.91 11.45 -3.94
CA ARG A 28 11.19 11.81 -4.54
C ARG A 28 11.14 11.87 -6.06
N ALA A 29 10.51 10.88 -6.72
CA ALA A 29 10.33 10.89 -8.17
C ALA A 29 9.52 12.10 -8.62
N ARG A 30 8.40 12.40 -7.95
CA ARG A 30 7.56 13.58 -8.21
C ARG A 30 8.37 14.88 -8.12
N ARG A 31 9.22 15.05 -7.10
CA ARG A 31 10.11 16.21 -6.97
C ARG A 31 11.12 16.35 -8.12
N LEU A 32 11.66 15.24 -8.61
CA LEU A 32 12.57 15.25 -9.77
C LEU A 32 11.83 15.62 -11.05
N ILE A 33 10.66 15.05 -11.28
CA ILE A 33 9.87 15.26 -12.50
C ILE A 33 9.32 16.69 -12.58
N ARG A 34 9.07 17.35 -11.44
CA ARG A 34 8.71 18.78 -11.40
C ARG A 34 9.77 19.70 -12.02
N GLN A 35 11.00 19.23 -12.20
CA GLN A 35 12.08 19.95 -12.87
C GLN A 35 12.10 19.72 -14.40
N ALA A 36 11.32 18.76 -14.89
CA ALA A 36 11.16 18.48 -16.31
C ALA A 36 10.23 19.50 -16.98
N PRO A 37 10.18 19.56 -18.34
CA PRO A 37 9.22 20.37 -19.06
C PRO A 37 7.78 20.13 -18.60
N VAL A 38 6.97 21.20 -18.54
CA VAL A 38 5.63 21.18 -17.92
C VAL A 38 4.71 20.07 -18.47
N ILE A 39 4.73 19.84 -19.78
CA ILE A 39 3.91 18.79 -20.42
C ILE A 39 4.35 17.39 -19.96
N THR A 40 5.65 17.17 -19.78
CA THR A 40 6.19 15.89 -19.29
C THR A 40 5.76 15.65 -17.85
N TYR A 41 5.86 16.67 -16.99
CA TYR A 41 5.38 16.60 -15.61
C TYR A 41 3.88 16.28 -15.56
N GLN A 42 3.05 17.05 -16.27
CA GLN A 42 1.61 16.85 -16.28
C GLN A 42 1.20 15.45 -16.72
N ARG A 43 1.89 14.88 -17.73
CA ARG A 43 1.65 13.51 -18.18
C ARG A 43 2.10 12.48 -17.14
N ALA A 44 3.27 12.64 -16.55
CA ALA A 44 3.73 11.72 -15.50
C ALA A 44 2.76 11.72 -14.29
N ASP A 45 2.33 12.92 -13.88
CA ASP A 45 1.42 13.16 -12.76
C ASP A 45 0.05 12.53 -12.98
N ALA A 46 -0.55 12.76 -14.16
CA ALA A 46 -1.89 12.26 -14.50
C ALA A 46 -1.94 10.77 -14.84
N TYR A 47 -0.81 10.16 -15.21
CA TYR A 47 -0.74 8.74 -15.56
C TYR A 47 -0.02 7.94 -14.50
N TRP A 48 1.26 7.62 -14.70
CA TRP A 48 1.88 6.56 -13.91
C TRP A 48 2.04 6.91 -12.42
N LEU A 49 2.26 8.19 -12.06
CA LEU A 49 2.34 8.58 -10.65
C LEU A 49 1.01 8.39 -9.93
N ALA A 50 -0.11 8.80 -10.55
CA ALA A 50 -1.45 8.58 -10.01
C ALA A 50 -1.77 7.09 -9.85
N HIS A 51 -1.44 6.26 -10.86
CA HIS A 51 -1.66 4.81 -10.77
C HIS A 51 -0.81 4.16 -9.68
N ALA A 52 0.45 4.56 -9.52
CA ALA A 52 1.32 4.02 -8.50
C ALA A 52 0.81 4.36 -7.09
N VAL A 53 0.42 5.62 -6.86
CA VAL A 53 -0.16 6.04 -5.57
C VAL A 53 -1.46 5.29 -5.27
N MET A 54 -2.36 5.16 -6.25
CA MET A 54 -3.59 4.37 -6.07
C MET A 54 -3.31 2.88 -5.81
N ALA A 55 -2.34 2.28 -6.48
CA ALA A 55 -2.04 0.86 -6.25
C ALA A 55 -1.53 0.60 -4.83
N ILE A 56 -0.85 1.59 -4.24
CA ILE A 56 -0.24 1.49 -2.92
C ILE A 56 -1.22 1.89 -1.81
N THR A 57 -2.08 2.88 -2.06
CA THR A 57 -2.94 3.52 -1.05
C THR A 57 -4.41 3.44 -1.43
N ARG A 58 -5.31 3.58 -0.44
CA ARG A 58 -6.74 3.79 -0.71
C ARG A 58 -7.08 5.17 -1.32
N ASP A 59 -6.08 6.00 -1.63
CA ASP A 59 -6.30 7.23 -2.38
C ASP A 59 -6.48 6.91 -3.87
N HIS A 60 -7.74 6.82 -4.28
CA HIS A 60 -8.11 6.53 -5.65
C HIS A 60 -7.83 7.67 -6.65
N GLN A 61 -7.41 8.86 -6.19
CA GLN A 61 -7.11 10.05 -7.02
C GLN A 61 -8.07 10.25 -8.21
N LEU A 62 -7.64 9.89 -9.42
CA LEU A 62 -8.37 10.09 -10.69
C LEU A 62 -8.98 8.80 -11.26
N LEU A 63 -8.92 7.69 -10.53
CA LEU A 63 -9.22 6.33 -11.02
C LEU A 63 -10.39 5.71 -10.22
N GLY A 64 -11.17 4.83 -10.87
CA GLY A 64 -12.34 4.18 -10.26
C GLY A 64 -11.95 3.07 -9.27
N GLY A 65 -12.61 3.03 -8.10
CA GLY A 65 -12.26 2.20 -6.93
C GLY A 65 -12.59 0.71 -6.99
N SER A 66 -12.30 0.02 -8.10
CA SER A 66 -12.47 -1.44 -8.25
C SER A 66 -11.12 -2.16 -8.37
N MET A 67 -10.13 -1.78 -7.56
CA MET A 67 -8.81 -2.44 -7.54
C MET A 67 -8.40 -2.76 -6.11
N MET A 68 -7.73 -3.90 -5.93
CA MET A 68 -7.08 -4.28 -4.67
C MET A 68 -5.82 -3.45 -4.48
N THR A 69 -5.77 -2.68 -3.41
CA THR A 69 -4.62 -1.85 -3.02
C THR A 69 -3.69 -2.60 -2.05
N MET A 70 -2.46 -2.12 -1.91
CA MET A 70 -1.53 -2.65 -0.90
C MET A 70 -2.09 -2.43 0.53
N ASP A 71 -2.74 -1.29 0.79
CA ASP A 71 -3.48 -1.02 2.04
C ASP A 71 -4.54 -2.08 2.35
N GLU A 72 -5.34 -2.45 1.36
CA GLU A 72 -6.38 -3.49 1.52
C GLU A 72 -5.76 -4.87 1.73
N THR A 73 -4.65 -5.16 1.05
CA THR A 73 -3.90 -6.40 1.25
C THR A 73 -3.40 -6.51 2.69
N VAL A 74 -2.78 -5.46 3.22
CA VAL A 74 -2.32 -5.41 4.62
C VAL A 74 -3.50 -5.56 5.59
N ALA A 75 -4.62 -4.87 5.33
CA ALA A 75 -5.81 -4.99 6.16
C ALA A 75 -6.36 -6.42 6.20
N GLU A 76 -6.43 -7.13 5.07
CA GLU A 76 -6.87 -8.53 5.02
C GLU A 76 -5.94 -9.46 5.82
N ILE A 77 -4.62 -9.25 5.76
CA ILE A 77 -3.64 -10.02 6.53
C ILE A 77 -3.84 -9.80 8.04
N VAL A 78 -4.05 -8.54 8.45
CA VAL A 78 -4.27 -8.18 9.86
C VAL A 78 -5.58 -8.78 10.38
N GLU A 79 -6.65 -8.76 9.58
CA GLU A 79 -7.91 -9.40 9.96
C GLU A 79 -7.78 -10.92 10.05
N ALA A 80 -7.02 -11.56 9.15
CA ALA A 80 -6.72 -12.98 9.25
C ALA A 80 -5.95 -13.33 10.54
N ALA A 81 -5.03 -12.48 10.98
CA ALA A 81 -4.32 -12.67 12.24
C ALA A 81 -5.23 -12.58 13.47
N LYS A 82 -6.23 -11.68 13.45
CA LYS A 82 -7.22 -11.51 14.53
C LYS A 82 -8.19 -12.68 14.60
N ALA A 83 -8.74 -13.11 13.46
CA ALA A 83 -9.69 -14.23 13.40
C ALA A 83 -9.08 -15.51 14.00
N GLU A 84 -7.81 -15.80 13.70
CA GLU A 84 -7.08 -16.92 14.30
C GLU A 84 -6.94 -16.78 15.83
N ALA A 85 -6.66 -15.58 16.34
CA ALA A 85 -6.52 -15.34 17.78
C ALA A 85 -7.85 -15.54 18.53
N ASP A 86 -8.97 -15.11 17.95
CA ASP A 86 -10.31 -15.24 18.53
C ASP A 86 -10.80 -16.71 18.54
N GLU A 87 -10.46 -17.51 17.53
CA GLU A 87 -10.75 -18.96 17.52
C GLU A 87 -10.02 -19.73 18.62
N VAL A 88 -8.82 -19.29 19.04
CA VAL A 88 -8.08 -19.91 20.16
C VAL A 88 -8.70 -19.55 21.52
N GLY A 89 -9.27 -18.36 21.65
CA GLY A 89 -9.86 -17.87 22.90
C GLY A 89 -11.23 -18.49 23.23
N ALA A 90 -11.83 -19.23 22.29
CA ALA A 90 -13.13 -19.86 22.41
C ALA A 90 -13.10 -21.33 22.89
N ILE A 91 -11.93 -21.86 23.26
CA ILE A 91 -11.72 -23.26 23.69
C ILE A 91 -11.25 -23.34 25.14
#